data_AF-A0A973TQE0-F1
#
_entry.id   AF-A0A973TQE0-F1
#
_cell.length_a   1.000
_cell.length_b   1.000
_cell.length_c   1.000
_cell.angle_alpha   90.00
_cell.angle_beta   90.00
_cell.angle_gamma   90.00
#
_symmetry.space_group_name_H-M   'P 1'
#
loop_
_entity.id
_entity.type
_entity.pdbx_description
1 polymer ?
#
loop_
_entity_poly.entity_id
_entity_poly.type
_entity_poly.pdbx_seq_one_letter_code
_entity_poly.pdbx_strand_id
1 'polypeptide(L)'
;MASRQFATGLKRSALTVALGLCFAGAVQAQSSVGSINGDAAAGSTVNIQNVDTGLSREVTVDANGRFNFPQLAPGHYKVTSNGQTRDVQVKVGTGSTVSFAPQELGAVEVIGGAASFNPIDVSSVESTTVFTAEQIDALPVARDVTNVALLAPGTVRGDSGLGNLASFGGASVAENGYYINGFDVTNIRNFISFADLPFDAISEQQVKTGGYGAEYGRSLGGVVSIVTKRGTNDWTGGASAYWAPDWAQEHGKDVISRTPGGGLLAYRSDNEADELTYNVYGGGPLIKDKLFFFGLIQGQKNTQDNFFDVNSEHRSNTDPSGMVKLDWNLTDDHVFELTGIWNEDTQEVTAYENPAGQVNTGVHGSPTANYTIENGG
;
A
#
# COMPACT_ATOMS: atom_id res chain seq x y z
N MET A 1 -36.57 18.73 -22.28
CA MET A 1 -37.03 17.79 -21.23
C MET A 1 -35.93 16.81 -20.76
N ALA A 2 -34.86 16.57 -21.52
CA ALA A 2 -33.78 15.65 -21.13
C ALA A 2 -32.88 16.13 -19.96
N SER A 3 -32.69 17.43 -19.74
CA SER A 3 -31.79 17.93 -18.68
C SER A 3 -32.33 17.76 -17.25
N ARG A 4 -33.67 17.71 -17.08
CA ARG A 4 -34.29 17.52 -15.76
C ARG A 4 -34.23 16.06 -15.30
N GLN A 5 -34.22 15.10 -16.23
CA GLN A 5 -34.16 13.66 -15.91
C GLN A 5 -32.76 13.22 -15.48
N PHE A 6 -31.70 13.80 -16.04
CA PHE A 6 -30.32 13.58 -15.60
C PHE A 6 -30.09 14.10 -14.17
N ALA A 7 -30.59 15.30 -13.87
CA ALA A 7 -30.43 15.90 -12.54
C ALA A 7 -31.24 15.17 -11.45
N THR A 8 -32.39 14.56 -11.78
CA THR A 8 -33.14 13.72 -10.82
C THR A 8 -32.54 12.34 -10.64
N GLY A 9 -31.89 11.77 -11.66
CA GLY A 9 -31.13 10.52 -11.54
C GLY A 9 -29.95 10.65 -10.57
N LEU A 10 -29.13 11.70 -10.75
CA LEU A 10 -27.97 11.96 -9.88
C LEU A 10 -28.37 12.16 -8.41
N LYS A 11 -29.50 12.85 -8.15
CA LYS A 11 -30.02 13.08 -6.79
C LYS A 11 -30.49 11.81 -6.10
N ARG A 12 -31.07 10.87 -6.86
CA ARG A 12 -31.52 9.58 -6.32
C ARG A 12 -30.32 8.68 -6.02
N SER A 13 -29.33 8.62 -6.91
CA SER A 13 -28.08 7.89 -6.68
C SER A 13 -27.30 8.45 -5.48
N ALA A 14 -27.21 9.77 -5.34
CA ALA A 14 -26.56 10.41 -4.18
C ALA A 14 -27.30 10.10 -2.86
N LEU A 15 -28.63 10.06 -2.89
CA LEU A 15 -29.43 9.69 -1.71
C LEU A 15 -29.25 8.20 -1.34
N THR A 16 -29.15 7.31 -2.33
CA THR A 16 -28.89 5.88 -2.10
C THR A 16 -27.49 5.64 -1.53
N VAL A 17 -26.47 6.36 -2.03
CA VAL A 17 -25.12 6.33 -1.45
C VAL A 17 -25.11 6.89 -0.03
N ALA A 18 -25.80 8.01 0.22
CA ALA A 18 -25.89 8.61 1.55
C ALA A 18 -26.64 7.69 2.55
N LEU A 19 -27.72 7.03 2.12
CA LEU A 19 -28.43 6.04 2.95
C LEU A 19 -27.58 4.79 3.18
N GLY A 20 -26.84 4.32 2.18
CA GLY A 20 -25.89 3.22 2.32
C GLY A 20 -24.80 3.51 3.35
N LEU A 21 -24.26 4.73 3.34
CA LEU A 21 -23.29 5.21 4.34
C LEU A 21 -23.87 5.29 5.76
N CYS A 22 -25.19 5.44 5.93
CA CYS A 22 -25.84 5.42 7.24
C CYS A 22 -26.06 3.99 7.81
N PHE A 23 -26.04 2.96 6.97
CA PHE A 23 -26.24 1.56 7.38
C PHE A 23 -24.94 0.74 7.44
N ALA A 24 -23.84 1.25 6.88
CA ALA A 24 -22.51 0.70 7.14
C ALA A 24 -22.11 1.01 8.59
N GLY A 25 -21.97 -0.02 9.43
CA GLY A 25 -21.48 0.17 10.80
C GLY A 25 -20.12 0.88 10.75
N ALA A 26 -19.98 1.98 11.49
CA ALA A 26 -18.71 2.70 11.57
C ALA A 26 -17.69 1.81 12.28
N VAL A 27 -16.80 1.17 11.52
CA VAL A 27 -15.58 0.58 12.06
C VAL A 27 -14.65 1.74 12.38
N GLN A 28 -14.37 1.94 13.66
CA GLN A 28 -13.40 2.94 14.13
C GLN A 28 -12.02 2.29 14.04
N ALA A 29 -11.27 2.58 12.99
CA ALA A 29 -9.83 2.31 12.95
C ALA A 29 -9.08 3.51 13.56
N GLN A 30 -8.01 3.26 14.32
CA GLN A 30 -7.03 4.32 14.55
C GLN A 30 -6.34 4.57 13.21
N SER A 31 -6.63 5.73 12.62
CA SER A 31 -6.06 6.17 11.34
C SER A 31 -4.54 6.00 11.36
N SER A 32 -3.96 5.67 10.21
CA SER A 32 -2.52 5.67 9.98
C SER A 32 -1.96 7.08 10.18
N VAL A 33 -1.64 7.42 11.42
CA VAL A 33 -1.21 8.76 11.85
C VAL A 33 0.23 8.74 12.35
N GLY A 34 0.90 9.87 12.23
CA GLY A 34 2.13 10.18 12.95
C GLY A 34 1.90 11.20 14.05
N SER A 35 2.99 11.65 14.67
CA SER A 35 2.96 12.74 15.63
C SER A 35 4.18 13.65 15.48
N ILE A 36 4.03 14.89 15.96
CA ILE A 36 5.15 15.80 16.16
C ILE A 36 5.19 16.17 17.64
N ASN A 37 6.31 15.94 18.29
CA ASN A 37 6.53 16.28 19.68
C ASN A 37 7.82 17.08 19.84
N GLY A 38 8.01 17.71 20.98
CA GLY A 38 9.29 18.31 21.33
C GLY A 38 9.16 19.43 22.32
N ASP A 39 10.13 20.35 22.28
CA ASP A 39 10.33 21.33 23.34
C ASP A 39 10.41 22.75 22.78
N ALA A 40 9.81 23.69 23.49
CA ALA A 40 9.79 25.13 23.17
C ALA A 40 9.67 25.94 24.47
N ALA A 41 9.71 27.27 24.38
CA ALA A 41 9.55 28.12 25.56
C ALA A 41 8.17 27.88 26.22
N ALA A 42 8.16 27.63 27.54
CA ALA A 42 6.92 27.39 28.29
C ALA A 42 5.93 28.56 28.12
N GLY A 43 4.66 28.23 27.86
CA GLY A 43 3.60 29.22 27.62
C GLY A 43 3.66 29.91 26.25
N SER A 44 4.66 29.61 25.41
CA SER A 44 4.61 30.00 24.00
C SER A 44 3.65 29.11 23.23
N THR A 45 3.29 29.57 22.03
CA THR A 45 2.43 28.81 21.14
C THR A 45 3.24 28.21 19.99
N VAL A 46 2.98 26.94 19.71
CA VAL A 46 3.47 26.26 18.51
C VAL A 46 2.33 26.12 17.52
N ASN A 47 2.56 26.53 16.28
CA ASN A 47 1.66 26.32 15.17
C ASN A 47 2.27 25.30 14.20
N ILE A 48 1.48 24.33 13.75
CA ILE A 48 1.86 23.43 12.66
C ILE A 48 0.98 23.70 11.46
N GLN A 49 1.55 23.56 10.26
CA GLN A 49 0.81 23.62 9.01
C GLN A 49 1.24 22.46 8.11
N ASN A 50 0.29 21.65 7.66
CA ASN A 50 0.51 20.68 6.59
C ASN A 50 0.63 21.46 5.27
N VAL A 51 1.78 21.35 4.59
CA VAL A 51 2.09 22.12 3.38
C VAL A 51 1.19 21.69 2.21
N ASP A 52 0.83 20.41 2.16
CA ASP A 52 0.10 19.80 1.05
C ASP A 52 -1.40 20.14 1.10
N THR A 53 -1.97 20.30 2.29
CA THR A 53 -3.42 20.48 2.51
C THR A 53 -3.79 21.83 3.11
N GLY A 54 -2.82 22.62 3.57
CA GLY A 54 -3.04 23.91 4.23
C GLY A 54 -3.58 23.81 5.66
N LEU A 55 -3.91 22.60 6.14
CA LEU A 55 -4.46 22.35 7.48
C LEU A 55 -3.46 22.82 8.56
N SER A 56 -3.93 23.69 9.45
CA SER A 56 -3.11 24.21 10.56
C SER A 56 -3.70 23.87 11.91
N ARG A 57 -2.85 23.52 12.87
CA ARG A 57 -3.23 23.30 14.27
C ARG A 57 -2.29 24.05 15.19
N GLU A 58 -2.81 24.44 16.34
CA GLU A 58 -2.09 25.24 17.33
C GLU A 58 -2.19 24.60 18.70
N VAL A 59 -1.05 24.53 19.40
CA VAL A 59 -0.97 24.00 20.77
C VAL A 59 -0.09 24.94 21.61
N THR A 60 -0.57 25.26 22.81
CA THR A 60 0.21 25.98 23.82
C THR A 60 1.19 25.02 24.49
N VAL A 61 2.45 25.43 24.60
CA VAL A 61 3.52 24.69 25.25
C VAL A 61 3.26 24.58 26.75
N ASP A 62 3.43 23.38 27.31
CA ASP A 62 3.18 23.12 28.73
C ASP A 62 4.22 23.82 29.64
N ALA A 63 3.98 23.76 30.95
CA ALA A 63 4.85 24.38 31.95
C ALA A 63 6.27 23.78 32.00
N ASN A 64 6.45 22.55 31.49
CA ASN A 64 7.75 21.89 31.38
C ASN A 64 8.46 22.20 30.07
N GLY A 65 7.89 23.04 29.21
CA GLY A 65 8.43 23.40 27.91
C GLY A 65 8.15 22.37 26.82
N ARG A 66 7.21 21.43 27.03
CA ARG A 66 6.91 20.34 26.07
C ARG A 66 5.63 20.62 25.29
N PHE A 67 5.60 20.16 24.05
CA PHE A 67 4.40 20.16 23.21
C PHE A 67 4.27 18.82 22.47
N ASN A 68 3.04 18.48 22.09
CA ASN A 68 2.73 17.30 21.30
C ASN A 68 1.53 17.58 20.39
N PHE A 69 1.70 17.28 19.11
CA PHE A 69 0.65 17.19 18.11
C PHE A 69 0.44 15.72 17.75
N PRO A 70 -0.51 15.04 18.42
CA PRO A 70 -0.88 13.68 18.05
C PRO A 70 -1.79 13.69 16.82
N GLN A 71 -1.88 12.52 16.18
CA GLN A 71 -2.85 12.24 15.11
C GLN A 71 -2.69 13.13 13.87
N LEU A 72 -1.47 13.28 13.39
CA LEU A 72 -1.19 13.98 12.15
C LEU A 72 -1.22 13.01 10.98
N ALA A 73 -1.86 13.41 9.89
CA ALA A 73 -1.74 12.70 8.63
C ALA A 73 -0.25 12.72 8.18
N PRO A 74 0.23 11.67 7.51
CA PRO A 74 1.56 11.69 6.91
C PRO A 74 1.69 12.80 5.87
N GLY A 75 2.86 13.42 5.81
CA GLY A 75 3.13 14.51 4.87
C GLY A 75 4.17 15.49 5.37
N HIS A 76 4.31 16.59 4.63
CA HIS A 76 5.27 17.65 4.95
C HIS A 76 4.62 18.72 5.83
N TYR A 77 5.25 19.01 6.96
CA TYR A 77 4.77 19.98 7.94
C TYR A 77 5.77 21.09 8.17
N LYS A 78 5.26 22.32 8.28
CA LYS A 78 5.98 23.45 8.85
C LYS A 78 5.57 23.62 10.29
N VAL A 79 6.54 23.54 11.20
CA VAL A 79 6.36 23.76 12.63
C VAL A 79 6.93 25.13 12.97
N THR A 80 6.14 26.02 13.55
CA THR A 80 6.53 27.39 13.85
C THR A 80 6.31 27.72 15.32
N SER A 81 7.33 28.26 15.98
CA SER A 81 7.25 28.77 17.35
C SER A 81 8.08 30.05 17.48
N ASN A 82 7.53 31.10 18.08
CA ASN A 82 8.20 32.39 18.32
C ASN A 82 8.94 32.96 17.08
N GLY A 83 8.36 32.78 15.89
CA GLY A 83 8.92 33.28 14.62
C GLY A 83 10.04 32.41 14.00
N GLN A 84 10.41 31.29 14.62
CA GLN A 84 11.27 30.27 14.01
C GLN A 84 10.41 29.18 13.37
N THR A 85 10.77 28.76 12.15
CA THR A 85 10.09 27.68 11.42
C THR A 85 11.05 26.52 11.14
N ARG A 86 10.56 25.29 11.29
CA ARG A 86 11.26 24.04 10.97
C ARG A 86 10.40 23.19 10.05
N ASP A 87 10.99 22.62 9.01
CA ASP A 87 10.34 21.65 8.13
C ASP A 87 10.50 20.23 8.70
N VAL A 88 9.41 19.47 8.69
CA VAL A 88 9.35 18.12 9.28
C VAL A 88 8.58 17.20 8.35
N GLN A 89 9.15 16.04 8.05
CA GLN A 89 8.41 14.97 7.37
C GLN A 89 7.77 14.07 8.42
N VAL A 90 6.44 14.00 8.43
CA VAL A 90 5.70 13.06 9.28
C VAL A 90 5.44 11.79 8.49
N LYS A 91 5.84 10.65 9.06
CA LYS A 91 5.55 9.30 8.56
C LYS A 91 4.58 8.59 9.51
N VAL A 92 3.86 7.59 9.04
CA VAL A 92 2.91 6.86 9.91
C VAL A 92 3.64 6.19 11.07
N GLY A 93 3.00 6.07 12.23
CA GLY A 93 3.54 5.31 13.35
C GLY A 93 4.86 5.83 13.91
N THR A 94 5.34 6.99 13.47
CA THR A 94 6.58 7.62 13.93
C THR A 94 6.29 8.93 14.65
N GLY A 95 7.02 9.18 15.72
CA GLY A 95 7.04 10.46 16.43
C GLY A 95 8.22 11.31 15.95
N SER A 96 7.94 12.40 15.24
CA SER A 96 8.98 13.33 14.82
C SER A 96 9.26 14.34 15.93
N THR A 97 10.51 14.41 16.39
CA THR A 97 10.90 15.33 17.47
C THR A 97 11.47 16.64 16.91
N VAL A 98 10.97 17.79 17.39
CA VAL A 98 11.43 19.13 17.00
C VAL A 98 11.72 19.97 18.24
N SER A 99 12.91 20.56 18.31
CA SER A 99 13.27 21.45 19.43
C SER A 99 13.40 22.90 18.98
N PHE A 100 12.78 23.79 19.75
CA PHE A 100 12.91 25.25 19.73
C PHE A 100 13.50 25.78 21.04
N ALA A 101 14.11 24.90 21.86
CA ALA A 101 14.77 25.32 23.09
C ALA A 101 15.96 26.26 22.75
N PRO A 102 16.23 27.30 23.57
CA PRO A 102 17.39 28.15 23.38
C PRO A 102 18.66 27.29 23.43
N GLN A 103 19.41 27.21 22.33
CA GLN A 103 20.76 26.65 22.38
C GLN A 103 21.63 27.58 23.24
N GLU A 104 22.27 27.03 24.28
CA GLU A 104 23.34 27.75 24.97
C GLU A 104 24.40 28.16 23.94
N LEU A 105 24.80 29.43 23.96
CA LEU A 105 25.65 30.13 22.98
C LEU A 105 27.13 29.63 22.93
N GLY A 106 27.37 28.33 23.12
CA GLY A 106 28.67 27.68 22.99
C GLY A 106 28.73 26.57 21.94
N ALA A 107 27.61 26.18 21.34
CA ALA A 107 27.58 25.16 20.29
C ALA A 107 27.80 25.80 18.91
N VAL A 108 28.85 25.34 18.21
CA VAL A 108 29.07 25.67 16.80
C VAL A 108 27.87 25.17 16.00
N GLU A 109 27.06 26.08 15.48
CA GLU A 109 26.02 25.77 14.52
C GLU A 109 26.70 25.40 13.19
N VAL A 110 26.80 24.10 12.92
CA VAL A 110 27.08 23.62 11.57
C VAL A 110 25.82 23.91 10.75
N ILE A 111 25.77 25.09 10.13
CA ILE A 111 24.81 25.43 9.08
C ILE A 111 25.22 24.65 7.83
N GLY A 112 25.01 23.34 7.87
CA GLY A 112 25.24 22.42 6.78
C GLY A 112 23.96 21.65 6.53
N GLY A 113 23.10 22.21 5.67
CA GLY A 113 22.08 21.62 4.77
C GLY A 113 21.45 20.23 4.98
N ALA A 114 21.55 19.61 6.13
CA ALA A 114 20.87 18.38 6.47
C ALA A 114 20.50 18.49 7.95
N ALA A 115 19.21 18.59 8.23
CA ALA A 115 18.69 18.35 9.57
C ALA A 115 19.39 17.09 10.10
N SER A 116 20.01 17.19 11.28
CA SER A 116 20.56 16.04 11.99
C SER A 116 19.39 15.12 12.35
N PHE A 117 18.94 14.31 11.41
CA PHE A 117 18.07 13.17 11.69
C PHE A 117 18.89 12.26 12.58
N ASN A 118 18.48 12.12 13.84
CA ASN A 118 19.00 11.02 14.64
C ASN A 118 18.48 9.74 13.94
N PRO A 119 19.35 8.89 13.37
CA PRO A 119 18.88 7.72 12.62
C PRO A 119 18.19 6.70 13.52
N ILE A 120 18.28 6.89 14.84
CA ILE A 120 17.70 6.05 15.87
C ILE A 120 16.59 6.84 16.56
N ASP A 121 15.36 6.39 16.35
CA ASP A 121 14.22 6.82 17.16
C ASP A 121 14.28 6.06 18.51
N VAL A 122 14.69 6.76 19.57
CA VAL A 122 14.73 6.22 20.94
C VAL A 122 13.39 6.34 21.66
N SER A 123 12.37 6.91 21.03
CA SER A 123 11.02 7.05 21.59
C SER A 123 10.13 5.83 21.33
N SER A 124 10.51 4.98 20.38
CA SER A 124 9.77 3.78 19.98
C SER A 124 10.54 2.50 20.32
N VAL A 125 9.78 1.47 20.71
CA VAL A 125 10.28 0.09 20.84
C VAL A 125 9.93 -0.77 19.62
N GLU A 126 9.22 -0.20 18.63
CA GLU A 126 8.82 -0.90 17.43
C GLU A 126 10.02 -1.19 16.52
N SER A 127 10.08 -2.41 15.99
CA SER A 127 10.96 -2.78 14.89
C SER A 127 10.23 -2.56 13.58
N THR A 128 10.34 -1.35 13.03
CA THR A 128 9.58 -0.93 11.84
C THR A 128 10.52 -0.50 10.71
N THR A 129 10.26 -1.02 9.51
CA THR A 129 10.86 -0.52 8.26
C THR A 129 9.80 0.22 7.47
N VAL A 130 10.09 1.44 7.03
CA VAL A 130 9.15 2.29 6.27
C VAL A 130 9.70 2.53 4.88
N PHE A 131 8.92 2.15 3.87
CA PHE A 131 9.20 2.40 2.46
C PHE A 131 8.27 3.50 1.93
N THR A 132 8.83 4.61 1.47
CA THR A 132 8.05 5.68 0.82
C THR A 132 7.73 5.32 -0.63
N ALA A 133 6.73 5.98 -1.22
CA ALA A 133 6.38 5.79 -2.63
C ALA A 133 7.60 5.92 -3.57
N GLU A 134 8.49 6.88 -3.34
CA GLU A 134 9.68 7.11 -4.15
C GLU A 134 10.69 5.96 -4.01
N GLN A 135 10.85 5.43 -2.80
CA GLN A 135 11.72 4.28 -2.55
C GLN A 135 11.15 3.03 -3.20
N ILE A 136 9.84 2.80 -3.03
CA ILE A 136 9.12 1.68 -3.62
C ILE A 136 9.26 1.69 -5.15
N ASP A 137 9.12 2.86 -5.79
CA ASP A 137 9.21 2.98 -7.24
C ASP A 137 10.65 2.81 -7.78
N ALA A 138 11.66 3.14 -6.97
CA ALA A 138 13.06 2.95 -7.33
C ALA A 138 13.57 1.51 -7.11
N LEU A 139 12.85 0.70 -6.35
CA LEU A 139 13.27 -0.66 -6.01
C LEU A 139 13.00 -1.62 -7.18
N PRO A 140 14.01 -2.41 -7.61
CA PRO A 140 13.83 -3.42 -8.66
C PRO A 140 13.19 -4.69 -8.07
N VAL A 141 11.98 -4.56 -7.54
CA VAL A 141 11.17 -5.67 -7.04
C VAL A 141 9.90 -5.80 -7.85
N ALA A 142 9.30 -6.99 -7.86
CA ALA A 142 7.96 -7.16 -8.40
C ALA A 142 7.00 -6.20 -7.68
N ARG A 143 6.09 -5.55 -8.42
CA ARG A 143 5.20 -4.50 -7.93
C ARG A 143 4.03 -5.07 -7.13
N ASP A 144 4.37 -5.68 -6.00
CA ASP A 144 3.44 -6.31 -5.06
C ASP A 144 3.87 -6.01 -3.62
N VAL A 145 2.88 -5.87 -2.74
CA VAL A 145 3.05 -5.52 -1.32
C VAL A 145 3.99 -6.51 -0.59
N THR A 146 3.85 -7.80 -0.89
CA THR A 146 4.66 -8.84 -0.24
C THR A 146 6.13 -8.71 -0.61
N ASN A 147 6.43 -8.44 -1.88
CA ASN A 147 7.82 -8.29 -2.35
C ASN A 147 8.54 -7.11 -1.70
N VAL A 148 7.84 -6.00 -1.47
CA VAL A 148 8.38 -4.87 -0.69
C VAL A 148 8.58 -5.28 0.77
N ALA A 149 7.63 -6.01 1.36
CA ALA A 149 7.73 -6.46 2.75
C ALA A 149 8.96 -7.36 3.00
N LEU A 150 9.32 -8.18 2.01
CA LEU A 150 10.47 -9.09 2.05
C LEU A 150 11.85 -8.37 2.04
N LEU A 151 11.87 -7.06 1.80
CA LEU A 151 13.09 -6.26 1.93
C LEU A 151 13.38 -5.87 3.38
N ALA A 152 12.41 -5.99 4.28
CA ALA A 152 12.61 -5.68 5.69
C ALA A 152 13.46 -6.76 6.38
N PRO A 153 14.32 -6.40 7.36
CA PRO A 153 15.11 -7.36 8.11
C PRO A 153 14.26 -8.41 8.84
N GLY A 154 14.74 -9.65 8.90
CA GLY A 154 14.04 -10.73 9.61
C GLY A 154 12.81 -11.28 8.87
N THR A 155 12.69 -11.01 7.57
CA THR A 155 11.64 -11.54 6.71
C THR A 155 12.18 -12.62 5.77
N VAL A 156 11.34 -13.61 5.47
CA VAL A 156 11.62 -14.66 4.48
C VAL A 156 10.36 -14.98 3.68
N ARG A 157 10.53 -15.40 2.43
CA ARG A 157 9.38 -15.80 1.60
C ARG A 157 8.81 -17.13 2.11
N GLY A 158 7.51 -17.17 2.33
CA GLY A 158 6.79 -18.38 2.71
C GLY A 158 6.57 -19.32 1.53
N ASP A 159 5.96 -20.47 1.82
CA ASP A 159 5.71 -21.51 0.84
C ASP A 159 4.71 -21.06 -0.24
N SER A 160 4.93 -21.51 -1.48
CA SER A 160 4.06 -21.21 -2.62
C SER A 160 2.62 -21.72 -2.45
N GLY A 161 2.41 -22.83 -1.75
CA GLY A 161 1.09 -23.36 -1.42
C GLY A 161 0.31 -22.51 -0.41
N LEU A 162 0.98 -21.52 0.20
CA LEU A 162 0.39 -20.55 1.12
C LEU A 162 0.45 -19.12 0.56
N GLY A 163 0.50 -18.98 -0.77
CA GLY A 163 0.39 -17.69 -1.46
C GLY A 163 1.70 -16.90 -1.57
N ASN A 164 2.87 -17.50 -1.29
CA ASN A 164 4.18 -16.83 -1.33
C ASN A 164 4.29 -15.57 -0.44
N LEU A 165 3.44 -15.48 0.59
CA LEU A 165 3.40 -14.37 1.54
C LEU A 165 4.68 -14.29 2.39
N ALA A 166 4.92 -13.13 3.01
CA ALA A 166 6.09 -12.93 3.85
C ALA A 166 5.92 -13.62 5.21
N SER A 167 6.96 -14.29 5.68
CA SER A 167 7.09 -14.75 7.07
C SER A 167 7.99 -13.78 7.82
N PHE A 168 7.54 -13.31 8.99
CA PHE A 168 8.25 -12.34 9.81
C PHE A 168 8.74 -13.04 11.07
N GLY A 169 10.04 -12.92 11.39
CA GLY A 169 10.60 -13.46 12.63
C GLY A 169 10.48 -14.99 12.81
N GLY A 170 10.21 -15.73 11.73
CA GLY A 170 10.00 -17.18 11.76
C GLY A 170 8.56 -17.64 12.04
N ALA A 171 7.60 -16.71 12.15
CA ALA A 171 6.18 -17.03 12.28
C ALA A 171 5.59 -17.58 10.96
N SER A 172 4.42 -18.21 11.03
CA SER A 172 3.67 -18.61 9.85
C SER A 172 3.24 -17.40 9.04
N VAL A 173 3.15 -17.54 7.72
CA VAL A 173 2.62 -16.48 6.85
C VAL A 173 1.15 -16.15 7.13
N ALA A 174 0.43 -17.09 7.75
CA ALA A 174 -0.96 -16.96 8.17
C ALA A 174 -1.12 -16.25 9.53
N GLU A 175 -0.01 -15.82 10.15
CA GLU A 175 0.01 -15.17 11.46
C GLU A 175 0.32 -13.68 11.37
N ASN A 176 0.21 -13.10 10.18
CA ASN A 176 0.48 -11.69 9.92
C ASN A 176 -0.81 -10.88 9.85
N GLY A 177 -0.70 -9.59 10.16
CA GLY A 177 -1.76 -8.61 9.95
C GLY A 177 -1.47 -7.69 8.76
N TYR A 178 -2.46 -7.47 7.89
CA TYR A 178 -2.38 -6.56 6.76
C TYR A 178 -3.39 -5.44 6.94
N TYR A 179 -2.92 -4.20 6.85
CA TYR A 179 -3.74 -3.01 7.12
C TYR A 179 -3.65 -2.01 5.97
N ILE A 180 -4.77 -1.40 5.60
CA ILE A 180 -4.83 -0.28 4.66
C ILE A 180 -5.48 0.91 5.37
N ASN A 181 -4.77 2.04 5.45
CA ASN A 181 -5.19 3.26 6.17
C ASN A 181 -5.65 2.97 7.63
N GLY A 182 -5.11 1.93 8.27
CA GLY A 182 -5.43 1.52 9.64
C GLY A 182 -6.55 0.48 9.76
N PHE A 183 -7.22 0.12 8.66
CA PHE A 183 -8.23 -0.94 8.65
C PHE A 183 -7.57 -2.30 8.37
N ASP A 184 -7.88 -3.30 9.18
CA ASP A 184 -7.46 -4.69 8.95
C ASP A 184 -8.17 -5.23 7.71
N VAL A 185 -7.39 -5.58 6.69
CA VAL A 185 -7.84 -6.15 5.41
C VAL A 185 -7.42 -7.61 5.25
N THR A 186 -6.96 -8.24 6.33
CA THR A 186 -6.54 -9.64 6.34
C THR A 186 -7.73 -10.57 6.08
N ASN A 187 -7.54 -11.58 5.25
CA ASN A 187 -8.56 -12.58 4.98
C ASN A 187 -8.92 -13.35 6.26
N ILE A 188 -10.14 -13.16 6.75
CA ILE A 188 -10.61 -13.76 8.01
C ILE A 188 -10.85 -15.27 7.94
N ARG A 189 -10.92 -15.86 6.74
CA ARG A 189 -11.21 -17.30 6.55
C ARG A 189 -9.96 -18.15 6.76
N ASN A 190 -8.84 -17.73 6.20
CA ASN A 190 -7.61 -18.53 6.19
C ASN A 190 -6.33 -17.74 6.48
N PHE A 191 -6.40 -16.41 6.58
CA PHE A 191 -5.27 -15.51 6.89
C PHE A 191 -4.10 -15.56 5.89
N ILE A 192 -4.31 -16.14 4.71
CA ILE A 192 -3.27 -16.28 3.66
C ILE A 192 -3.60 -15.45 2.40
N SER A 193 -4.38 -14.39 2.57
CA SER A 193 -4.58 -13.33 1.59
C SER A 193 -5.08 -12.06 2.28
N PHE A 194 -5.14 -10.95 1.55
CA PHE A 194 -5.65 -9.67 2.03
C PHE A 194 -6.26 -8.88 0.85
N ALA A 195 -7.02 -7.82 1.14
CA ALA A 195 -7.51 -6.94 0.08
C ALA A 195 -6.31 -6.23 -0.58
N ASP A 196 -6.14 -6.44 -1.87
CA ASP A 196 -5.02 -5.89 -2.61
C ASP A 196 -5.31 -4.46 -3.08
N LEU A 197 -4.27 -3.71 -3.39
CA LEU A 197 -4.39 -2.40 -4.01
C LEU A 197 -3.43 -2.25 -5.18
N PRO A 198 -3.79 -1.45 -6.19
CA PRO A 198 -2.83 -1.02 -7.20
C PRO A 198 -1.56 -0.47 -6.54
N PHE A 199 -0.40 -0.98 -6.95
CA PHE A 199 0.87 -0.62 -6.33
C PHE A 199 1.14 0.89 -6.39
N ASP A 200 0.71 1.55 -7.47
CA ASP A 200 0.83 3.00 -7.67
C ASP A 200 -0.09 3.83 -6.75
N ALA A 201 -1.05 3.21 -6.06
CA ALA A 201 -1.89 3.85 -5.06
C ALA A 201 -1.23 3.88 -3.67
N ILE A 202 -0.12 3.19 -3.45
CA ILE A 202 0.64 3.19 -2.19
C ILE A 202 1.42 4.49 -2.06
N SER A 203 1.22 5.21 -0.96
CA SER A 203 2.04 6.34 -0.54
C SER A 203 3.18 5.91 0.37
N GLU A 204 2.92 4.95 1.24
CA GLU A 204 3.89 4.43 2.20
C GLU A 204 3.51 2.99 2.56
N GLN A 205 4.52 2.12 2.69
CA GLN A 205 4.36 0.77 3.22
C GLN A 205 5.25 0.62 4.45
N GLN A 206 4.63 0.23 5.56
CA GLN A 206 5.30 -0.06 6.82
C GLN A 206 5.32 -1.54 7.07
N VAL A 207 6.48 -2.01 7.49
CA VAL A 207 6.70 -3.41 7.83
C VAL A 207 7.17 -3.46 9.28
N LYS A 208 6.28 -3.90 10.16
CA LYS A 208 6.55 -4.04 11.59
C LYS A 208 6.84 -5.50 11.90
N THR A 209 8.07 -5.80 12.30
CA THR A 209 8.54 -7.17 12.59
C THR A 209 8.50 -7.51 14.08
N GLY A 210 8.23 -6.53 14.94
CA GLY A 210 8.10 -6.76 16.39
C GLY A 210 7.91 -5.47 17.17
N GLY A 211 7.54 -5.60 18.44
CA GLY A 211 7.35 -4.47 19.36
C GLY A 211 6.18 -3.54 19.01
N TYR A 212 5.39 -3.87 17.98
CA TYR A 212 4.23 -3.09 17.55
C TYR A 212 3.11 -3.11 18.60
N GLY A 213 2.34 -2.03 18.63
CA GLY A 213 1.30 -1.82 19.63
C GLY A 213 0.15 -2.84 19.59
N ALA A 214 -0.61 -2.90 20.68
CA ALA A 214 -1.71 -3.85 20.87
C ALA A 214 -2.91 -3.62 19.94
N GLU A 215 -2.97 -2.46 19.28
CA GLU A 215 -3.92 -2.13 18.22
C GLU A 215 -3.80 -3.07 17.02
N TYR A 216 -2.61 -3.62 16.78
CA TYR A 216 -2.38 -4.65 15.74
C TYR A 216 -2.62 -6.05 16.31
N GLY A 217 -3.86 -6.29 16.75
CA GLY A 217 -4.29 -7.58 17.27
C GLY A 217 -4.31 -8.67 16.19
N ARG A 218 -4.45 -9.94 16.62
CA ARG A 218 -4.56 -11.13 15.73
C ARG A 218 -3.35 -11.35 14.81
N SER A 219 -2.23 -10.70 15.08
CA SER A 219 -0.93 -10.89 14.42
C SER A 219 0.10 -11.40 15.42
N LEU A 220 0.68 -12.58 15.19
CA LEU A 220 1.81 -13.12 15.96
C LEU A 220 3.15 -12.97 15.24
N GLY A 221 3.12 -12.88 13.90
CA GLY A 221 4.31 -12.72 13.07
C GLY A 221 4.67 -11.25 12.90
N GLY A 222 4.20 -10.65 11.82
CA GLY A 222 4.46 -9.25 11.51
C GLY A 222 3.24 -8.53 10.98
N VAL A 223 3.33 -7.20 10.94
CA VAL A 223 2.27 -6.33 10.46
C VAL A 223 2.76 -5.57 9.24
N VAL A 224 2.01 -5.65 8.16
CA VAL A 224 2.17 -4.79 6.99
C VAL A 224 1.08 -3.73 7.02
N SER A 225 1.46 -2.46 7.16
CA SER A 225 0.53 -1.33 7.17
C SER A 225 0.78 -0.42 5.98
N ILE A 226 -0.24 -0.24 5.16
CA ILE A 226 -0.19 0.54 3.94
C ILE A 226 -0.94 1.84 4.14
N VAL A 227 -0.36 2.91 3.62
CA VAL A 227 -0.98 4.23 3.53
C VAL A 227 -1.16 4.53 2.06
N THR A 228 -2.40 4.85 1.70
CA THR A 228 -2.76 5.19 0.32
C THR A 228 -2.48 6.65 0.01
N LYS A 229 -2.16 6.94 -1.26
CA LYS A 229 -2.04 8.30 -1.78
C LYS A 229 -3.35 9.07 -1.61
N ARG A 230 -3.22 10.38 -1.37
CA ARG A 230 -4.32 11.30 -1.10
C ARG A 230 -4.23 12.54 -1.98
N GLY A 231 -5.33 13.27 -2.10
CA GLY A 231 -5.36 14.54 -2.81
C GLY A 231 -4.67 15.64 -2.01
N THR A 232 -4.14 16.65 -2.71
CA THR A 232 -3.50 17.84 -2.11
C THR A 232 -4.13 19.10 -2.69
N ASN A 233 -3.64 20.28 -2.27
CA ASN A 233 -4.03 21.56 -2.88
C ASN A 233 -3.54 21.75 -4.31
N ASP A 234 -2.61 20.91 -4.75
CA ASP A 234 -2.11 20.90 -6.11
C ASP A 234 -2.72 19.75 -6.90
N TRP A 235 -3.09 20.05 -8.14
CA TRP A 235 -3.55 19.04 -9.06
C TRP A 235 -2.37 18.18 -9.50
N THR A 236 -2.46 16.89 -9.27
CA THR A 236 -1.47 15.90 -9.66
C THR A 236 -2.17 14.81 -10.46
N GLY A 237 -1.43 14.20 -11.37
CA GLY A 237 -1.94 13.09 -12.16
C GLY A 237 -0.87 12.51 -13.04
N GLY A 238 -1.10 11.28 -13.48
CA GLY A 238 -0.15 10.54 -14.25
C GLY A 238 -0.75 9.27 -14.82
N ALA A 239 0.03 8.65 -15.69
CA ALA A 239 -0.23 7.31 -16.19
C ALA A 239 1.09 6.55 -16.21
N SER A 240 1.00 5.24 -16.03
CA SER A 240 2.13 4.33 -16.06
C SER A 240 1.75 3.07 -16.81
N ALA A 241 2.75 2.41 -17.40
CA ALA A 241 2.59 1.10 -18.01
C ALA A 241 3.84 0.29 -17.70
N TYR A 242 3.64 -0.94 -17.25
CA TYR A 242 4.67 -1.90 -16.92
C TYR A 242 4.41 -3.14 -17.76
N TRP A 243 5.44 -3.58 -18.49
CA TRP A 243 5.36 -4.74 -19.35
C TRP A 243 6.55 -5.65 -19.09
N ALA A 244 6.25 -6.88 -18.69
CA ALA A 244 7.20 -7.97 -18.61
C ALA A 244 6.86 -8.97 -19.72
N PRO A 245 7.39 -8.77 -20.93
CA PRO A 245 7.18 -9.72 -22.01
C PRO A 245 8.01 -10.98 -21.81
N ASP A 246 7.53 -12.07 -22.39
CA ASP A 246 8.20 -13.37 -22.36
C ASP A 246 9.66 -13.28 -22.84
N TRP A 247 9.89 -12.63 -23.99
CA TRP A 247 11.21 -12.53 -24.60
C TRP A 247 12.26 -11.79 -23.75
N ALA A 248 11.82 -11.02 -22.74
CA ALA A 248 12.69 -10.29 -21.82
C ALA A 248 12.93 -11.04 -20.50
N GLN A 249 12.38 -12.25 -20.35
CA GLN A 249 12.46 -13.07 -19.15
C GLN A 249 13.38 -14.29 -19.37
N GLU A 250 13.96 -14.79 -18.28
CA GLU A 250 14.69 -16.06 -18.32
C GLU A 250 13.70 -17.22 -18.21
N HIS A 251 13.83 -18.23 -19.07
CA HIS A 251 13.00 -19.42 -18.98
C HIS A 251 13.28 -20.23 -17.71
N GLY A 252 12.22 -20.87 -17.19
CA GLY A 252 12.33 -21.68 -15.98
C GLY A 252 13.19 -22.92 -16.20
N LYS A 253 13.87 -23.37 -15.13
CA LYS A 253 14.55 -24.68 -15.17
C LYS A 253 13.54 -25.80 -15.05
N ASP A 254 13.69 -26.77 -15.93
CA ASP A 254 12.98 -28.03 -15.90
C ASP A 254 13.09 -28.76 -14.56
N VAL A 255 11.98 -29.36 -14.13
CA VAL A 255 11.90 -30.10 -12.87
C VAL A 255 11.93 -31.59 -13.18
N ILE A 256 12.97 -32.29 -12.70
CA ILE A 256 13.11 -33.73 -12.90
C ILE A 256 12.57 -34.47 -11.68
N SER A 257 11.84 -35.55 -11.90
CA SER A 257 11.38 -36.43 -10.83
C SER A 257 12.56 -37.01 -10.05
N ARG A 258 12.48 -36.98 -8.71
CA ARG A 258 13.47 -37.62 -7.82
C ARG A 258 13.22 -39.12 -7.64
N THR A 259 12.14 -39.66 -8.21
CA THR A 259 11.84 -41.10 -8.16
C THR A 259 12.78 -41.84 -9.12
N PRO A 260 13.43 -42.95 -8.70
CA PRO A 260 14.26 -43.76 -9.60
C PRO A 260 13.47 -44.21 -10.84
N GLY A 261 13.93 -43.79 -12.03
CA GLY A 261 13.24 -44.05 -13.31
C GLY A 261 12.14 -43.03 -13.67
N GLY A 262 11.94 -41.99 -12.87
CA GLY A 262 11.02 -40.90 -13.17
C GLY A 262 11.57 -39.94 -14.23
N GLY A 263 10.69 -39.49 -15.14
CA GLY A 263 11.00 -38.48 -16.15
C GLY A 263 10.97 -37.05 -15.61
N LEU A 264 10.94 -36.09 -16.52
CA LEU A 264 10.59 -34.69 -16.22
C LEU A 264 9.17 -34.62 -15.63
N LEU A 265 8.96 -33.79 -14.60
CA LEU A 265 7.67 -33.52 -13.95
C LEU A 265 7.05 -32.20 -14.44
N ALA A 266 7.89 -31.22 -14.78
CA ALA A 266 7.47 -29.95 -15.34
C ALA A 266 8.52 -29.51 -16.35
N TYR A 267 8.06 -29.16 -17.56
CA TYR A 267 8.90 -28.75 -18.68
C TYR A 267 8.88 -27.23 -18.78
N ARG A 268 9.44 -26.60 -17.74
CA ARG A 268 9.36 -25.15 -17.52
C ARG A 268 10.23 -24.34 -18.48
N SER A 269 11.16 -25.00 -19.18
CA SER A 269 12.05 -24.35 -20.13
C SER A 269 11.34 -23.80 -21.36
N ASP A 270 10.17 -24.34 -21.69
CA ASP A 270 9.31 -23.83 -22.78
C ASP A 270 8.11 -23.03 -22.24
N ASN A 271 8.01 -22.78 -20.92
CA ASN A 271 6.94 -21.93 -20.41
C ASN A 271 7.08 -20.50 -20.94
N GLU A 272 5.96 -19.92 -21.31
CA GLU A 272 5.87 -18.53 -21.77
C GLU A 272 5.04 -17.70 -20.79
N ALA A 273 5.43 -16.45 -20.56
CA ALA A 273 4.68 -15.53 -19.70
C ALA A 273 4.74 -14.08 -20.20
N ASP A 274 3.59 -13.42 -20.31
CA ASP A 274 3.49 -11.99 -20.64
C ASP A 274 2.60 -11.30 -19.61
N GLU A 275 3.12 -10.26 -18.97
CA GLU A 275 2.39 -9.45 -18.00
C GLU A 275 2.39 -7.99 -18.42
N LEU A 276 1.20 -7.41 -18.54
CA LEU A 276 0.99 -6.00 -18.84
C LEU A 276 0.08 -5.36 -17.79
N THR A 277 0.58 -4.33 -17.14
CA THR A 277 -0.15 -3.52 -16.17
C THR A 277 -0.13 -2.06 -16.59
N TYR A 278 -1.26 -1.38 -16.55
CA TYR A 278 -1.36 0.05 -16.87
C TYR A 278 -2.25 0.77 -15.88
N ASN A 279 -1.81 1.96 -15.49
CA ASN A 279 -2.49 2.77 -14.49
C ASN A 279 -2.79 4.17 -15.03
N VAL A 280 -3.91 4.73 -14.59
CA VAL A 280 -4.23 6.14 -14.75
C VAL A 280 -4.69 6.66 -13.39
N TYR A 281 -4.08 7.75 -12.93
CA TYR A 281 -4.41 8.33 -11.64
C TYR A 281 -4.43 9.85 -11.67
N GLY A 282 -5.13 10.43 -10.71
CA GLY A 282 -5.17 11.86 -10.51
C GLY A 282 -5.78 12.23 -9.16
N GLY A 283 -5.36 13.37 -8.63
CA GLY A 283 -5.89 13.91 -7.41
C GLY A 283 -5.66 15.41 -7.29
N GLY A 284 -6.37 16.04 -6.37
CA GLY A 284 -6.31 17.48 -6.17
C GLY A 284 -7.45 17.98 -5.29
N PRO A 285 -7.61 19.31 -5.17
CA PRO A 285 -8.63 19.90 -4.34
C PRO A 285 -9.96 20.00 -5.11
N LEU A 286 -11.01 19.38 -4.57
CA LEU A 286 -12.40 19.72 -4.95
C LEU A 286 -12.79 21.08 -4.35
N ILE A 287 -12.34 21.34 -3.11
CA ILE A 287 -12.41 22.63 -2.43
C ILE A 287 -11.05 22.85 -1.79
N LYS A 288 -10.31 23.88 -2.23
CA LYS A 288 -8.98 24.19 -1.67
C LYS A 288 -9.02 24.28 -0.15
N ASP A 289 -7.96 23.75 0.47
CA ASP A 289 -7.75 23.67 1.92
C ASP A 289 -8.77 22.83 2.71
N LYS A 290 -9.79 22.27 2.04
CA LYS A 290 -10.93 21.61 2.71
C LYS A 290 -11.24 20.22 2.21
N LEU A 291 -11.47 20.05 0.91
CA LEU A 291 -11.96 18.80 0.35
C LEU A 291 -11.07 18.38 -0.81
N PHE A 292 -10.49 17.20 -0.68
CA PHE A 292 -9.53 16.64 -1.62
C PHE A 292 -10.05 15.32 -2.15
N PHE A 293 -9.67 15.00 -3.38
CA PHE A 293 -9.90 13.68 -3.93
C PHE A 293 -8.61 13.11 -4.52
N PHE A 294 -8.53 11.80 -4.54
CA PHE A 294 -7.56 11.05 -5.33
C PHE A 294 -8.27 9.83 -5.93
N GLY A 295 -7.92 9.48 -7.15
CA GLY A 295 -8.45 8.32 -7.84
C GLY A 295 -7.37 7.65 -8.66
N LEU A 296 -7.44 6.32 -8.73
CA LEU A 296 -6.58 5.50 -9.56
C LEU A 296 -7.40 4.34 -10.14
N ILE A 297 -7.18 4.04 -11.41
CA ILE A 297 -7.68 2.85 -12.09
C ILE A 297 -6.48 2.11 -12.65
N GLN A 298 -6.45 0.80 -12.43
CA GLN A 298 -5.47 -0.14 -12.94
C GLN A 298 -6.18 -1.18 -13.81
N GLY A 299 -5.57 -1.49 -14.94
CA GLY A 299 -5.87 -2.71 -15.67
C GLY A 299 -4.62 -3.57 -15.75
N GLN A 300 -4.77 -4.85 -15.44
CA GLN A 300 -3.70 -5.83 -15.54
C GLN A 300 -4.17 -7.01 -16.38
N LYS A 301 -3.28 -7.48 -17.24
CA LYS A 301 -3.46 -8.70 -18.02
C LYS A 301 -2.20 -9.55 -17.92
N ASN A 302 -2.38 -10.80 -17.55
CA ASN A 302 -1.30 -11.77 -17.42
C ASN A 302 -1.66 -13.01 -18.25
N THR A 303 -0.81 -13.40 -19.17
CA THR A 303 -0.98 -14.65 -19.95
C THR A 303 0.18 -15.56 -19.69
N GLN A 304 -0.10 -16.83 -19.43
CA GLN A 304 0.91 -17.85 -19.16
C GLN A 304 0.59 -19.14 -19.89
N ASP A 305 1.61 -19.70 -20.54
CA ASP A 305 1.59 -21.03 -21.09
C ASP A 305 2.52 -21.92 -20.26
N ASN A 306 1.92 -22.93 -19.63
CA ASN A 306 2.59 -23.86 -18.75
C ASN A 306 2.67 -25.24 -19.42
N PHE A 307 3.88 -25.77 -19.57
CA PHE A 307 4.13 -27.08 -20.16
C PHE A 307 4.61 -28.09 -19.13
N PHE A 308 3.99 -29.26 -19.17
CA PHE A 308 4.31 -30.39 -18.31
C PHE A 308 4.72 -31.60 -19.16
N ASP A 309 4.87 -32.76 -18.52
CA ASP A 309 5.36 -33.97 -19.17
C ASP A 309 4.39 -34.52 -20.24
N VAL A 310 3.10 -34.58 -19.92
CA VAL A 310 2.06 -35.15 -20.78
C VAL A 310 0.89 -34.21 -21.08
N ASN A 311 0.85 -33.04 -20.44
CA ASN A 311 -0.18 -32.03 -20.63
C ASN A 311 0.41 -30.61 -20.62
N SER A 312 -0.43 -29.65 -20.97
CA SER A 312 -0.11 -28.23 -20.93
C SER A 312 -1.35 -27.40 -20.62
N GLU A 313 -1.16 -26.15 -20.24
CA GLU A 313 -2.22 -25.26 -19.81
C GLU A 313 -1.94 -23.83 -20.27
N HIS A 314 -2.96 -23.19 -20.85
CA HIS A 314 -2.97 -21.76 -21.09
C HIS A 314 -3.82 -21.08 -20.02
N ARG A 315 -3.28 -20.02 -19.42
CA ARG A 315 -3.98 -19.15 -18.46
C ARG A 315 -3.97 -17.72 -18.96
N SER A 316 -5.12 -17.06 -18.90
CA SER A 316 -5.25 -15.62 -19.10
C SER A 316 -5.96 -15.00 -17.90
N ASN A 317 -5.26 -14.16 -17.15
CA ASN A 317 -5.80 -13.38 -16.05
C ASN A 317 -6.10 -11.95 -16.51
N THR A 318 -7.25 -11.42 -16.11
CA THR A 318 -7.62 -10.02 -16.30
C THR A 318 -8.10 -9.44 -14.99
N ASP A 319 -7.36 -8.44 -14.49
CA ASP A 319 -7.52 -7.94 -13.13
C ASP A 319 -7.77 -6.43 -13.14
N PRO A 320 -9.00 -5.97 -13.40
CA PRO A 320 -9.33 -4.56 -13.24
C PRO A 320 -9.42 -4.23 -11.76
N SER A 321 -8.71 -3.19 -11.35
CA SER A 321 -8.72 -2.73 -9.96
C SER A 321 -8.65 -1.21 -9.89
N GLY A 322 -8.91 -0.66 -8.72
CA GLY A 322 -8.82 0.77 -8.53
C GLY A 322 -9.12 1.20 -7.12
N MET A 323 -8.94 2.51 -6.92
CA MET A 323 -9.14 3.16 -5.64
C MET A 323 -9.69 4.56 -5.87
N VAL A 324 -10.62 4.97 -5.00
CA VAL A 324 -11.04 6.35 -4.83
C VAL A 324 -10.88 6.75 -3.38
N LYS A 325 -10.39 7.96 -3.15
CA LYS A 325 -10.20 8.51 -1.83
C LYS A 325 -10.73 9.94 -1.77
N LEU A 326 -11.43 10.26 -0.70
CA LEU A 326 -11.92 11.59 -0.37
C LEU A 326 -11.47 11.95 1.04
N ASP A 327 -10.76 13.06 1.16
CA ASP A 327 -10.31 13.61 2.44
C ASP A 327 -11.01 14.96 2.65
N TRP A 328 -11.72 15.11 3.77
CA TRP A 328 -12.45 16.33 4.11
C TRP A 328 -12.05 16.86 5.47
N ASN A 329 -11.34 17.99 5.46
CA ASN A 329 -11.10 18.83 6.63
C ASN A 329 -12.37 19.63 6.90
N LEU A 330 -13.27 19.08 7.72
CA LEU A 330 -14.51 19.78 8.11
C LEU A 330 -14.18 21.03 8.94
N THR A 331 -13.25 20.85 9.89
CA THR A 331 -12.65 21.92 10.71
C THR A 331 -11.17 21.60 10.92
N ASP A 332 -10.43 22.52 11.55
CA ASP A 332 -9.00 22.34 11.85
C ASP A 332 -8.72 21.11 12.75
N ASP A 333 -9.72 20.70 13.55
CA ASP A 333 -9.64 19.54 14.45
C ASP A 333 -10.45 18.30 14.00
N HIS A 334 -11.16 18.36 12.87
CA HIS A 334 -12.03 17.27 12.42
C HIS A 334 -11.80 16.95 10.94
N VAL A 335 -11.22 15.77 10.69
CA VAL A 335 -10.95 15.24 9.36
C VAL A 335 -11.78 13.98 9.13
N PHE A 336 -12.44 13.91 7.98
CA PHE A 336 -13.14 12.73 7.51
C PHE A 336 -12.39 12.15 6.32
N GLU A 337 -12.10 10.85 6.37
CA GLU A 337 -11.49 10.12 5.27
C GLU A 337 -12.46 9.04 4.79
N LEU A 338 -12.67 8.96 3.48
CA LEU A 338 -13.38 7.87 2.82
C LEU A 338 -12.44 7.27 1.77
N THR A 339 -12.17 5.97 1.89
CA THR A 339 -11.42 5.21 0.90
C THR A 339 -12.30 4.07 0.39
N GLY A 340 -12.46 4.00 -0.93
CA GLY A 340 -13.08 2.87 -1.62
C GLY A 340 -12.03 2.19 -2.49
N ILE A 341 -11.93 0.87 -2.36
CA ILE A 341 -11.08 0.01 -3.18
C ILE A 341 -11.97 -1.01 -3.87
N TRP A 342 -11.60 -1.41 -5.08
CA TRP A 342 -12.23 -2.52 -5.78
C TRP A 342 -11.19 -3.25 -6.60
N ASN A 343 -11.36 -4.56 -6.68
CA ASN A 343 -10.49 -5.45 -7.42
C ASN A 343 -11.31 -6.67 -7.83
N GLU A 344 -11.26 -6.98 -9.12
CA GLU A 344 -11.80 -8.21 -9.69
C GLU A 344 -10.64 -9.00 -10.29
N ASP A 345 -10.76 -10.32 -10.27
CA ASP A 345 -9.79 -11.27 -10.81
C ASP A 345 -10.57 -12.28 -11.66
N THR A 346 -10.39 -12.19 -12.98
CA THR A 346 -11.00 -13.11 -13.92
C THR A 346 -9.92 -13.96 -14.57
N GLN A 347 -9.90 -15.24 -14.22
CA GLN A 347 -8.97 -16.22 -14.74
C GLN A 347 -9.66 -17.14 -15.74
N GLU A 348 -9.24 -17.08 -16.99
CA GLU A 348 -9.61 -18.06 -18.02
C GLU A 348 -8.52 -19.14 -18.11
N VAL A 349 -8.91 -20.40 -18.01
CA VAL A 349 -7.97 -21.54 -18.05
C VAL A 349 -8.40 -22.52 -19.12
N THR A 350 -7.47 -22.84 -20.04
CA THR A 350 -7.63 -23.93 -21.00
C THR A 350 -6.56 -24.99 -20.77
N ALA A 351 -6.98 -26.21 -20.46
CA ALA A 351 -6.09 -27.35 -20.31
C ALA A 351 -6.03 -28.14 -21.63
N TYR A 352 -4.86 -28.69 -21.94
CA TYR A 352 -4.59 -29.43 -23.16
C TYR A 352 -3.89 -30.76 -22.85
N GLU A 353 -4.17 -31.78 -23.66
CA GLU A 353 -3.25 -32.90 -23.83
C GLU A 353 -2.10 -32.50 -24.74
N ASN A 354 -0.91 -33.08 -24.54
CA ASN A 354 0.20 -32.88 -25.48
C ASN A 354 -0.12 -33.50 -26.87
N PRO A 355 0.47 -32.97 -27.95
CA PRO A 355 0.38 -33.57 -29.28
C PRO A 355 0.68 -35.08 -29.26
N ALA A 356 -0.07 -35.84 -30.07
CA ALA A 356 -0.01 -37.29 -30.05
C ALA A 356 1.42 -37.84 -30.19
N GLY A 357 1.86 -38.61 -29.21
CA GLY A 357 3.19 -39.23 -29.18
C GLY A 357 4.33 -38.32 -28.73
N GLN A 358 4.04 -37.08 -28.32
CA GLN A 358 5.02 -36.14 -27.78
C GLN A 358 4.93 -36.05 -26.26
N VAL A 359 6.08 -35.98 -25.61
CA VAL A 359 6.25 -35.73 -24.17
C VAL A 359 7.26 -34.60 -24.01
N ASN A 360 7.08 -33.75 -22.99
CA ASN A 360 7.92 -32.56 -22.76
C ASN A 360 8.01 -31.66 -24.01
N THR A 361 6.89 -31.06 -24.40
CA THR A 361 6.79 -30.23 -25.61
C THR A 361 6.19 -28.87 -25.28
N GLY A 362 6.80 -27.79 -25.78
CA GLY A 362 6.29 -26.41 -25.73
C GLY A 362 5.14 -26.15 -26.71
N VAL A 363 4.29 -27.14 -26.98
CA VAL A 363 3.20 -27.02 -27.94
C VAL A 363 1.93 -27.60 -27.34
N HIS A 364 0.87 -26.79 -27.31
CA HIS A 364 -0.46 -27.24 -26.91
C HIS A 364 -1.04 -28.19 -27.96
N GLY A 365 -1.56 -29.33 -27.51
CA GLY A 365 -2.29 -30.27 -28.36
C GLY A 365 -3.79 -30.00 -28.34
N SER A 366 -4.59 -31.05 -28.11
CA SER A 366 -6.05 -30.92 -28.09
C SER A 366 -6.54 -30.40 -26.74
N PRO A 367 -7.47 -29.42 -26.72
CA PRO A 367 -8.03 -28.92 -25.47
C PRO A 367 -8.89 -30.01 -24.81
N THR A 368 -8.70 -30.19 -23.51
CA THR A 368 -9.42 -31.18 -22.69
C THR A 368 -10.43 -30.54 -21.75
N ALA A 369 -10.16 -29.31 -21.29
CA ALA A 369 -11.06 -28.54 -20.45
C ALA A 369 -10.89 -27.04 -20.71
N ASN A 370 -11.98 -26.29 -20.54
CA ASN A 370 -11.97 -24.83 -20.50
C ASN A 370 -12.93 -24.40 -19.37
N TYR A 371 -12.44 -23.56 -18.47
CA TYR A 371 -13.22 -23.02 -17.38
C TYR A 371 -12.74 -21.62 -17.00
N THR A 372 -13.65 -20.84 -16.43
CA THR A 372 -13.38 -19.50 -15.91
C THR A 372 -13.52 -19.53 -14.39
N ILE A 373 -12.59 -18.89 -13.69
CA ILE A 373 -12.66 -18.60 -12.27
C ILE A 373 -12.81 -17.08 -12.14
N GLU A 374 -13.82 -16.64 -11.41
CA GLU A 374 -14.03 -15.23 -11.09
C GLU A 374 -13.92 -15.07 -9.56
N ASN A 375 -12.99 -14.22 -9.13
CA ASN A 375 -12.78 -13.84 -7.73
C ASN A 375 -12.84 -12.30 -7.61
N GLY A 376 -13.07 -11.79 -6.41
CA GLY A 376 -13.12 -10.34 -6.15
C GLY A 376 -14.53 -9.75 -6.07
N GLY A 377 -14.60 -8.45 -5.81
CA GLY A 377 -15.84 -7.71 -5.51
C GLY A 377 -15.66 -6.62 -4.46
#